data_AF-A0A6A8D393-F1
#
_entry.id   AF-A0A6A8D393-F1
#
_cell.length_a   1.000
_cell.length_b   1.000
_cell.length_c   1.000
_cell.angle_alpha   90.00
_cell.angle_beta   90.00
_cell.angle_gamma   90.00
#
_symmetry.space_group_name_H-M   'P 1'
#
loop_
_entity.id
_entity.type
_entity.pdbx_description
1 polymer ?
#
loop_
_entity_poly.entity_id
_entity_poly.type
_entity_poly.pdbx_seq_one_letter_code
_entity_poly.pdbx_strand_id
1 'polypeptide(L)'
;DQWTKLGTYRQQIYIDPNRLLKFNLEYNRKANVKVRLRFFIQEGGGDGNLANNYLLDFSENNEEQLLPLKPADIRRFASASIEVMGKGQVTIGMLHSRWSRDGKGDYLPGGRRLIDPATGADIAYYFNPGDLQPPLHVYFSVARELEGFEAYPLFRRNHTPTLLFTDPRLAVG
;
A
#
# COMPACT_ATOMS: atom_id res chain seq x y z
N ASP A 1 -6.10 -16.34 24.38
CA ASP A 1 -6.20 -15.35 23.29
C ASP A 1 -6.25 -16.05 21.95
N GLN A 2 -7.33 -15.85 21.19
CA GLN A 2 -7.51 -16.40 19.84
C GLN A 2 -7.77 -15.27 18.86
N TRP A 3 -7.29 -15.45 17.63
CA TRP A 3 -7.57 -14.54 16.52
C TRP A 3 -9.02 -14.66 16.09
N THR A 4 -9.71 -13.52 15.99
CA THR A 4 -11.10 -13.43 15.53
C THR A 4 -11.16 -12.57 14.27
N LYS A 5 -11.90 -13.02 13.26
CA LYS A 5 -12.15 -12.23 12.05
C LYS A 5 -13.08 -11.07 12.36
N LEU A 6 -12.62 -9.85 12.13
CA LEU A 6 -13.41 -8.63 12.28
C LEU A 6 -14.27 -8.37 11.04
N GLY A 7 -13.73 -8.65 9.86
CA GLY A 7 -14.41 -8.43 8.59
C GLY A 7 -13.58 -8.82 7.38
N THR A 8 -14.20 -8.75 6.20
CA THR A 8 -13.58 -9.06 4.90
C THR A 8 -13.84 -7.90 3.95
N TYR A 9 -12.82 -7.48 3.21
CA TYR A 9 -12.95 -6.47 2.17
C TYR A 9 -13.79 -7.03 1.02
N ARG A 10 -14.76 -6.25 0.54
CA ARG A 10 -15.71 -6.70 -0.49
C ARG A 10 -15.06 -6.91 -1.86
N GLN A 11 -14.14 -6.02 -2.23
CA GLN A 11 -13.45 -6.09 -3.51
C GLN A 11 -12.30 -7.08 -3.45
N GLN A 12 -12.15 -7.85 -4.53
CA GLN A 12 -10.98 -8.68 -4.72
C GLN A 12 -9.79 -7.82 -5.16
N ILE A 13 -8.61 -8.19 -4.71
CA ILE A 13 -7.35 -7.55 -5.09
C ILE A 13 -6.76 -8.31 -6.27
N TYR A 14 -6.57 -7.62 -7.39
CA TYR A 14 -5.87 -8.17 -8.54
C TYR A 14 -4.38 -8.34 -8.27
N ILE A 15 -3.83 -9.51 -8.59
CA ILE A 15 -2.40 -9.83 -8.48
C ILE A 15 -1.87 -10.03 -9.90
N ASP A 16 -1.04 -9.07 -10.33
CA ASP A 16 -0.38 -9.10 -11.62
C ASP A 16 0.71 -10.21 -11.67
N PRO A 17 0.80 -10.99 -12.76
CA PRO A 17 1.83 -12.02 -12.96
C PRO A 17 3.27 -11.54 -12.73
N ASN A 18 3.54 -10.29 -13.10
CA ASN A 18 4.88 -9.70 -13.22
C ASN A 18 5.17 -8.67 -12.13
N ARG A 19 4.28 -8.50 -11.15
CA ARG A 19 4.46 -7.53 -10.05
C ARG A 19 4.28 -8.20 -8.70
N LEU A 20 5.12 -7.79 -7.77
CA LEU A 20 4.93 -8.09 -6.36
C LEU A 20 3.98 -7.07 -5.74
N LEU A 21 3.16 -7.49 -4.78
CA LEU A 21 2.27 -6.59 -4.04
C LEU A 21 2.78 -6.34 -2.64
N LYS A 22 2.59 -5.11 -2.17
CA LYS A 22 2.83 -4.70 -0.80
C LYS A 22 1.61 -3.96 -0.26
N PHE A 23 1.40 -4.08 1.04
CA PHE A 23 0.21 -3.60 1.72
C PHE A 23 0.57 -2.73 2.90
N ASN A 24 -0.05 -1.55 2.97
CA ASN A 24 -0.05 -0.69 4.14
C ASN A 24 -1.48 -0.68 4.68
N LEU A 25 -1.62 -0.91 5.98
CA LEU A 25 -2.89 -0.84 6.67
C LEU A 25 -2.85 0.36 7.60
N GLU A 26 -3.73 1.33 7.37
CA GLU A 26 -3.96 2.38 8.34
C GLU A 26 -4.85 1.85 9.46
N TYR A 27 -4.42 2.04 10.70
CA TYR A 27 -5.24 1.70 11.86
C TYR A 27 -4.78 2.46 13.10
N ASN A 28 -5.69 2.65 14.05
CA ASN A 28 -5.38 3.18 15.38
C ASN A 28 -5.88 2.18 16.43
N ARG A 29 -5.10 1.95 17.47
CA ARG A 29 -5.47 1.07 18.59
C ARG A 29 -5.39 1.80 19.92
N LYS A 30 -6.43 1.64 20.74
CA LYS A 30 -6.42 1.94 22.17
C LYS A 30 -6.36 0.60 22.91
N ALA A 31 -5.25 0.36 23.62
CA ALA A 31 -4.88 -0.90 24.31
C ALA A 31 -4.16 -1.96 23.43
N ASN A 32 -3.85 -3.12 24.05
CA ASN A 32 -3.05 -4.21 23.49
C ASN A 32 -3.81 -5.09 22.49
N VAL A 33 -4.44 -4.47 21.49
CA VAL A 33 -5.05 -5.20 20.36
C VAL A 33 -3.97 -5.47 19.31
N LYS A 34 -3.87 -6.74 18.93
CA LYS A 34 -3.06 -7.22 17.81
C LYS A 34 -3.91 -7.25 16.55
N VAL A 35 -3.32 -6.89 15.42
CA VAL A 35 -4.02 -6.74 14.13
C VAL A 35 -3.21 -7.42 13.06
N ARG A 36 -3.87 -8.24 12.23
CA ARG A 36 -3.26 -8.85 11.05
C ARG A 36 -4.24 -8.90 9.88
N LEU A 37 -3.69 -8.97 8.69
CA LEU A 37 -4.45 -9.29 7.48
C LEU A 37 -4.26 -10.76 7.13
N ARG A 38 -5.34 -11.41 6.70
CA ARG A 38 -5.32 -12.71 6.05
C ARG A 38 -5.76 -12.57 4.60
N PHE A 39 -4.93 -13.08 3.69
CA PHE A 39 -5.23 -13.14 2.27
C PHE A 39 -5.51 -14.57 1.85
N PHE A 40 -6.58 -14.82 1.11
CA PHE A 40 -6.81 -16.10 0.42
C PHE A 40 -6.62 -15.91 -1.07
N ILE A 41 -5.79 -16.76 -1.69
CA ILE A 41 -5.41 -16.62 -3.10
C ILE A 41 -6.29 -17.49 -3.99
N GLN A 42 -6.77 -16.88 -5.05
CA GLN A 42 -7.55 -17.50 -6.12
C GLN A 42 -6.73 -17.47 -7.40
N GLU A 43 -6.44 -18.63 -7.95
CA GLU A 43 -5.79 -18.75 -9.26
C GLU A 43 -6.80 -18.45 -10.37
N GLY A 44 -6.32 -17.92 -11.51
CA GLY A 44 -7.18 -17.59 -12.62
C GLY A 44 -7.98 -18.81 -13.11
N GLY A 45 -9.31 -18.77 -12.98
CA GLY A 45 -10.20 -19.82 -13.48
C GLY A 45 -10.69 -20.85 -12.46
N GLY A 46 -10.43 -20.68 -11.16
CA GLY A 46 -10.98 -21.54 -10.11
C GLY A 46 -11.36 -20.80 -8.83
N ASP A 47 -12.04 -21.51 -7.91
CA ASP A 47 -12.57 -20.93 -6.65
C ASP A 47 -11.49 -20.71 -5.56
N GLY A 48 -10.24 -21.07 -5.86
CA GLY A 48 -9.10 -21.01 -4.93
C GLY A 48 -9.04 -22.18 -3.96
N ASN A 49 -8.02 -22.18 -3.10
CA ASN A 49 -7.81 -23.18 -2.06
C ASN A 49 -7.65 -22.48 -0.70
N LEU A 50 -8.45 -22.84 0.29
CA LEU A 50 -8.37 -22.26 1.64
C LEU A 50 -7.01 -22.46 2.32
N ALA A 51 -6.29 -23.53 1.96
CA ALA A 51 -4.93 -23.78 2.43
C ALA A 51 -3.93 -22.76 1.85
N ASN A 52 -4.22 -22.13 0.70
CA ASN A 52 -3.40 -21.10 0.08
C ASN A 52 -3.75 -19.71 0.65
N ASN A 53 -3.33 -19.48 1.89
CA ASN A 53 -3.52 -18.20 2.56
C ASN A 53 -2.23 -17.66 3.14
N TYR A 54 -2.15 -16.33 3.21
CA TYR A 54 -0.99 -15.59 3.71
C TYR A 54 -1.41 -14.63 4.81
N LEU A 55 -0.49 -14.40 5.76
CA LEU A 55 -0.69 -13.52 6.89
C LEU A 55 0.31 -12.37 6.84
N LEU A 56 -0.18 -11.15 6.99
CA LEU A 56 0.63 -9.95 7.23
C LEU A 56 0.29 -9.44 8.62
N ASP A 57 1.26 -9.48 9.55
CA ASP A 57 1.05 -9.13 10.95
C ASP A 57 1.48 -7.68 11.21
N PHE A 58 0.51 -6.80 11.47
CA PHE A 58 0.74 -5.39 11.73
C PHE A 58 0.82 -5.10 13.23
N SER A 59 0.94 -6.11 14.08
CA SER A 59 0.89 -5.90 15.54
C SER A 59 2.12 -5.20 16.11
N GLU A 60 3.27 -5.32 15.46
CA GLU A 60 4.55 -4.78 15.93
C GLU A 60 4.79 -3.35 15.47
N ASN A 61 4.55 -3.07 14.19
CA ASN A 61 4.76 -1.76 13.59
C ASN A 61 3.74 -1.51 12.45
N ASN A 62 3.73 -0.28 11.94
CA ASN A 62 2.88 0.14 10.83
C ASN A 62 3.63 0.13 9.49
N GLU A 63 4.68 -0.69 9.37
CA GLU A 63 5.44 -0.77 8.14
C GLU A 63 4.62 -1.47 7.05
N GLU A 64 4.85 -1.03 5.82
CA GLU A 64 4.25 -1.66 4.66
C GLU A 64 4.89 -3.03 4.40
N GLN A 65 4.08 -4.08 4.26
CA GLN A 65 4.55 -5.45 4.16
C GLN A 65 4.33 -6.04 2.78
N LEU A 66 5.32 -6.77 2.28
CA LEU A 66 5.21 -7.52 1.04
C LEU A 66 4.29 -8.73 1.25
N LEU A 67 3.33 -8.94 0.34
CA LEU A 67 2.61 -10.21 0.27
C LEU A 67 3.59 -11.28 -0.21
N PRO A 68 3.87 -12.34 0.56
CA PRO A 68 4.95 -13.30 0.28
C PRO A 68 4.55 -14.31 -0.80
N LEU A 69 4.12 -13.80 -1.95
CA LEU A 69 3.83 -14.53 -3.16
C LEU A 69 4.99 -14.40 -4.12
N LYS A 70 5.36 -15.53 -4.73
CA LYS A 70 6.24 -15.52 -5.90
C LYS A 70 5.46 -15.07 -7.14
N PRO A 71 6.12 -14.40 -8.10
CA PRO A 71 5.57 -14.20 -9.44
C PRO A 71 5.10 -15.54 -10.04
N ALA A 72 4.07 -15.49 -10.86
CA ALA A 72 3.49 -16.66 -11.51
C ALA A 72 2.99 -16.26 -12.90
N ASP A 73 3.02 -17.17 -13.86
CA ASP A 73 2.64 -16.87 -15.26
C ASP A 73 1.12 -16.68 -15.47
N ILE A 74 0.33 -16.78 -14.40
CA ILE A 74 -1.12 -16.60 -14.40
C ILE A 74 -1.53 -15.47 -13.46
N ARG A 75 -2.52 -14.68 -13.89
CA ARG A 75 -3.15 -13.68 -13.02
C ARG A 75 -3.81 -14.37 -11.83
N ARG A 76 -3.75 -13.75 -10.67
CA ARG A 76 -4.41 -14.23 -9.45
C ARG A 76 -5.26 -13.13 -8.85
N PHE A 77 -6.18 -13.52 -7.97
CA PHE A 77 -6.93 -12.60 -7.14
C PHE A 77 -6.73 -12.95 -5.68
N ALA A 78 -6.91 -11.97 -4.80
CA ALA A 78 -6.93 -12.21 -3.37
C ALA A 78 -8.18 -11.61 -2.73
N SER A 79 -8.77 -12.34 -1.80
CA SER A 79 -9.67 -11.76 -0.80
C SER A 79 -8.86 -11.42 0.45
N ALA A 80 -9.11 -10.26 1.04
CA ALA A 80 -8.43 -9.80 2.25
C ALA A 80 -9.40 -9.74 3.42
N SER A 81 -9.01 -10.27 4.57
CA SER A 81 -9.77 -10.19 5.82
C SER A 81 -8.92 -9.61 6.93
N ILE A 82 -9.55 -8.88 7.84
CA ILE A 82 -8.90 -8.34 9.04
C ILE A 82 -9.18 -9.31 10.19
N GLU A 83 -8.13 -9.70 10.89
CA GLU A 83 -8.20 -10.48 12.11
C GLU A 83 -7.59 -9.71 13.27
N VAL A 84 -8.22 -9.81 14.43
CA VAL A 84 -7.78 -9.13 15.66
C VAL A 84 -7.65 -10.12 16.81
N MET A 85 -6.79 -9.82 17.77
CA MET A 85 -6.64 -10.58 19.00
C MET A 85 -6.38 -9.64 20.17
N GLY A 86 -6.95 -9.97 21.34
CA GLY A 86 -6.84 -9.16 22.55
C GLY A 86 -8.15 -8.44 22.88
N LYS A 87 -8.07 -7.44 23.76
CA LYS A 87 -9.21 -6.68 24.27
C LYS A 87 -8.91 -5.19 24.20
N GLY A 88 -9.79 -4.43 23.56
CA GLY A 88 -9.64 -2.99 23.39
C GLY A 88 -10.45 -2.46 22.23
N GLN A 89 -10.10 -1.26 21.77
CA GLN A 89 -10.73 -0.63 20.62
C GLN A 89 -9.70 -0.49 19.50
N VAL A 90 -10.10 -0.84 18.29
CA VAL A 90 -9.33 -0.60 17.07
C VAL A 90 -10.20 0.16 16.08
N THR A 91 -9.63 1.19 15.46
CA THR A 91 -10.21 1.91 14.33
C THR A 91 -9.41 1.51 13.10
N ILE A 92 -10.08 0.95 12.11
CA ILE A 92 -9.47 0.57 10.83
C ILE A 92 -9.66 1.73 9.86
N GLY A 93 -8.56 2.17 9.25
CA GLY A 93 -8.52 3.15 8.16
C GLY A 93 -8.43 2.47 6.79
N MET A 94 -7.67 3.07 5.87
CA MET A 94 -7.51 2.56 4.52
C MET A 94 -6.59 1.33 4.46
N LEU A 95 -6.87 0.41 3.52
CA LEU A 95 -5.94 -0.63 3.10
C LEU A 95 -5.40 -0.27 1.73
N HIS A 96 -4.12 0.11 1.69
CA HIS A 96 -3.42 0.40 0.45
C HIS A 96 -2.84 -0.87 -0.14
N SER A 97 -3.05 -1.07 -1.44
CA SER A 97 -2.42 -2.13 -2.22
C SER A 97 -1.55 -1.50 -3.30
N ARG A 98 -0.25 -1.75 -3.24
CA ARG A 98 0.73 -1.10 -4.13
C ARG A 98 1.61 -2.14 -4.79
N TRP A 99 2.06 -1.82 -6.00
CA TRP A 99 3.13 -2.59 -6.61
C TRP A 99 4.44 -2.33 -5.87
N SER A 100 5.07 -3.40 -5.43
CA SER A 100 6.41 -3.34 -4.88
C SER A 100 7.44 -3.16 -5.99
N ARG A 101 8.45 -2.35 -5.67
CA ARG A 101 9.67 -2.21 -6.47
C ARG A 101 10.88 -2.81 -5.78
N ASP A 102 10.66 -3.66 -4.78
CA ASP A 102 11.72 -4.38 -4.07
C ASP A 102 12.77 -3.41 -3.50
N GLY A 103 12.29 -2.46 -2.68
CA GLY A 103 13.11 -1.43 -2.04
C GLY A 103 13.58 -0.29 -2.97
N LYS A 104 13.35 -0.36 -4.28
CA LYS A 104 13.88 0.62 -5.26
C LYS A 104 13.06 1.92 -5.36
N GLY A 105 12.00 2.07 -4.56
CA GLY A 105 11.20 3.29 -4.46
C GLY A 105 9.69 3.04 -4.37
N ASP A 106 8.97 4.06 -3.92
CA ASP A 106 7.52 4.11 -3.80
C ASP A 106 6.88 4.79 -5.03
N TYR A 107 5.94 4.10 -5.68
CA TYR A 107 5.29 4.46 -6.96
C TYR A 107 6.24 4.54 -8.16
N LEU A 108 7.34 5.30 -8.03
CA LEU A 108 8.42 5.48 -9.00
C LEU A 108 9.76 5.03 -8.40
N PRO A 109 10.75 4.63 -9.23
CA PRO A 109 12.12 4.45 -8.75
C PRO A 109 12.63 5.71 -8.05
N GLY A 110 13.17 5.57 -6.84
CA GLY A 110 13.63 6.69 -6.01
C GLY A 110 12.53 7.47 -5.28
N GLY A 111 11.24 7.18 -5.51
CA GLY A 111 10.15 7.73 -4.72
C GLY A 111 10.21 7.24 -3.27
N ARG A 112 9.71 8.05 -2.34
CA ARG A 112 9.77 7.80 -0.90
C ARG A 112 8.45 8.19 -0.24
N ARG A 113 8.27 7.76 1.01
CA ARG A 113 7.10 8.09 1.83
C ARG A 113 7.49 8.67 3.18
N LEU A 114 6.60 9.49 3.70
CA LEU A 114 6.56 9.94 5.08
C LEU A 114 5.38 9.23 5.72
N ILE A 115 5.64 8.47 6.79
CA ILE A 115 4.65 7.59 7.43
C ILE A 115 4.41 8.11 8.84
N ASP A 116 3.14 8.23 9.21
CA ASP A 116 2.75 8.46 10.60
C ASP A 116 2.95 7.15 11.40
N PRO A 117 3.92 7.10 12.34
CA PRO A 117 4.19 5.89 13.10
C PRO A 117 3.02 5.48 14.01
N ALA A 118 2.09 6.38 14.34
CA ALA A 118 0.94 6.06 15.18
C ALA A 118 -0.19 5.38 14.39
N THR A 119 -0.39 5.76 13.14
CA THR A 119 -1.56 5.33 12.35
C THR A 119 -1.21 4.49 11.12
N GLY A 120 0.01 4.60 10.60
CA GLY A 120 0.42 4.00 9.34
C GLY A 120 0.03 4.80 8.10
N ALA A 121 -0.77 5.87 8.27
CA ALA A 121 -1.12 6.79 7.21
C ALA A 121 0.13 7.42 6.61
N ASP A 122 0.18 7.55 5.29
CA ASP A 122 1.36 8.02 4.59
C ASP A 122 1.06 9.10 3.55
N ILE A 123 2.08 9.90 3.25
CA ILE A 123 2.15 10.71 2.02
C ILE A 123 3.43 10.35 1.29
N ALA A 124 3.41 10.46 -0.03
CA ALA A 124 4.59 10.13 -0.84
C ALA A 124 5.18 11.36 -1.50
N TYR A 125 6.50 11.34 -1.68
CA TYR A 125 7.24 12.37 -2.39
C TYR A 125 8.24 11.76 -3.37
N TYR A 126 8.52 12.51 -4.43
CA TYR A 126 9.50 12.15 -5.45
C TYR A 126 10.31 13.37 -5.86
N PHE A 127 11.63 13.27 -5.71
CA PHE A 127 12.56 14.30 -6.16
C PHE A 127 13.26 13.85 -7.44
N ASN A 128 13.22 14.72 -8.45
CA ASN A 128 14.02 14.61 -9.66
C ASN A 128 14.93 15.84 -9.75
N PRO A 129 16.27 15.68 -9.75
CA PRO A 129 17.19 16.81 -9.83
C PRO A 129 17.16 17.55 -11.18
N GLY A 130 16.59 16.96 -12.24
CA GLY A 130 16.56 17.60 -13.55
C GLY A 130 17.95 17.95 -14.08
N ASP A 131 18.09 19.15 -14.62
CA ASP A 131 19.33 19.75 -15.13
C ASP A 131 20.16 20.49 -14.05
N LEU A 132 19.73 20.42 -12.78
CA LEU A 132 20.32 21.11 -11.64
C LEU A 132 20.31 22.64 -11.75
N GLN A 133 19.51 23.22 -12.66
CA GLN A 133 19.35 24.66 -12.81
C GLN A 133 18.10 25.15 -12.07
N PRO A 134 18.17 26.28 -11.35
CA PRO A 134 16.98 26.87 -10.74
C PRO A 134 15.87 27.19 -11.77
N PRO A 135 14.59 27.19 -11.35
CA PRO A 135 14.10 26.96 -9.99
C PRO A 135 13.77 25.49 -9.69
N LEU A 136 13.59 25.17 -8.40
CA LEU A 136 12.94 23.92 -7.98
C LEU A 136 11.42 24.08 -8.12
N HIS A 137 10.80 23.27 -8.96
CA HIS A 137 9.34 23.18 -9.05
C HIS A 137 8.79 22.23 -7.98
N VAL A 138 7.86 22.71 -7.15
CA VAL A 138 7.17 21.88 -6.15
C VAL A 138 5.71 21.73 -6.57
N TYR A 139 5.21 20.50 -6.64
CA TYR A 139 3.85 20.20 -7.07
C TYR A 139 3.17 19.21 -6.13
N PHE A 140 1.94 19.52 -5.74
CA PHE A 140 1.06 18.64 -4.96
C PHE A 140 -0.02 18.09 -5.89
N SER A 141 -0.16 16.77 -5.93
CA SER A 141 -1.22 16.12 -6.72
C SER A 141 -2.60 16.58 -6.27
N VAL A 142 -3.54 16.69 -7.21
CA VAL A 142 -4.93 16.98 -6.89
C VAL A 142 -5.64 15.73 -6.39
N ALA A 143 -6.80 15.96 -5.79
CA ALA A 143 -7.68 14.93 -5.24
C ALA A 143 -7.94 13.79 -6.26
N ARG A 144 -7.53 12.56 -5.98
CA ARG A 144 -7.69 11.42 -6.91
C ARG A 144 -7.79 10.05 -6.24
N GLU A 145 -8.51 9.13 -6.87
CA GLU A 145 -8.64 7.73 -6.42
C GLU A 145 -7.37 6.90 -6.69
N LEU A 146 -6.70 7.18 -7.83
CA LEU A 146 -5.50 6.45 -8.23
C LEU A 146 -4.28 7.02 -7.53
N GLU A 147 -3.68 6.26 -6.62
CA GLU A 147 -2.46 6.70 -5.94
C GLU A 147 -1.27 6.88 -6.89
N GLY A 148 -0.45 7.89 -6.60
CA GLY A 148 0.79 8.17 -7.34
C GLY A 148 0.96 9.65 -7.70
N PHE A 149 2.05 9.95 -8.42
CA PHE A 149 2.44 11.32 -8.74
C PHE A 149 1.80 11.79 -10.05
N GLU A 150 0.76 12.63 -9.95
CA GLU A 150 -0.02 13.10 -11.10
C GLU A 150 0.82 13.83 -12.16
N ALA A 151 1.61 14.82 -11.74
CA ALA A 151 2.36 15.66 -12.66
C ALA A 151 3.69 15.04 -13.13
N TYR A 152 3.99 13.78 -12.76
CA TYR A 152 5.25 13.15 -13.17
C TYR A 152 5.48 13.17 -14.70
N PRO A 153 4.50 12.85 -15.56
CA PRO A 153 4.70 12.91 -17.01
C PRO A 153 5.00 14.33 -17.53
N LEU A 154 4.44 15.37 -16.89
CA LEU A 154 4.68 16.77 -17.26
C LEU A 154 6.13 17.16 -16.98
N PHE A 155 6.59 16.96 -15.75
CA PHE A 155 7.93 17.38 -15.33
C PHE A 155 9.05 16.50 -15.88
N ARG A 156 8.78 15.23 -16.21
CA ARG A 156 9.75 14.35 -16.88
C ARG A 156 10.22 14.92 -18.23
N ARG A 157 9.36 15.67 -18.94
CA ARG A 157 9.67 16.22 -20.28
C ARG A 157 10.44 17.53 -20.22
N ASN A 158 10.30 18.30 -19.13
CA ASN A 158 10.83 19.66 -19.05
C ASN A 158 12.24 19.71 -18.46
N HIS A 159 12.78 18.59 -17.98
CA HIS A 159 14.12 18.47 -17.39
C HIS A 159 14.43 19.41 -16.21
N THR A 160 13.45 20.12 -15.67
CA THR A 160 13.62 21.03 -14.54
C THR A 160 13.68 20.28 -13.21
N PRO A 161 14.46 20.73 -12.21
CA PRO A 161 14.43 20.17 -10.87
C PRO A 161 13.01 20.21 -10.31
N THR A 162 12.53 19.07 -9.82
CA THR A 162 11.12 18.92 -9.43
C THR A 162 10.98 18.08 -8.16
N LEU A 163 10.11 18.52 -7.25
CA LEU A 163 9.64 17.77 -6.10
C LEU A 163 8.12 17.57 -6.19
N LEU A 164 7.68 16.32 -6.29
CA LEU A 164 6.27 15.94 -6.39
C LEU A 164 5.79 15.37 -5.06
N PHE A 165 4.57 15.72 -4.66
CA PHE A 165 3.86 15.13 -3.54
C PHE A 165 2.53 14.49 -3.98
N THR A 166 2.12 13.43 -3.27
CA THR A 166 0.80 12.80 -3.41
C THR A 166 0.31 12.33 -2.05
N ASP A 167 -1.00 12.45 -1.82
CA ASP A 167 -1.66 12.16 -0.55
C ASP A 167 -2.72 11.09 -0.75
N PRO A 168 -2.43 9.82 -0.46
CA PRO A 168 -3.37 8.72 -0.64
C PRO A 168 -4.38 8.59 0.50
N ARG A 169 -4.38 9.43 1.55
CA ARG A 169 -5.12 9.17 2.81
C ARG A 169 -6.64 9.35 2.71
N LEU A 170 -7.13 10.01 1.67
CA LEU A 170 -8.56 10.22 1.46
C LEU A 170 -9.02 9.43 0.23
N ALA A 171 -10.30 9.01 0.22
CA ALA A 171 -10.89 8.27 -0.90
C ALA A 171 -10.75 9.01 -2.25
N VAL A 172 -10.69 10.34 -2.19
CA VAL A 172 -10.23 11.22 -3.26
C VAL A 172 -9.30 12.23 -2.58
N GLY A 173 -8.01 11.87 -2.46
CA GLY A 173 -6.98 12.61 -1.72
C GLY A 173 -6.08 13.42 -2.61
#